data_AF-A0A7J4G225-F1
#
_entry.id   AF-A0A7J4G225-F1
#
_cell.length_a   1.000
_cell.length_b   1.000
_cell.length_c   1.000
_cell.angle_alpha   90.00
_cell.angle_beta   90.00
_cell.angle_gamma   90.00
#
_symmetry.space_group_name_H-M   'P 1'
#
loop_
_entity.id
_entity.type
_entity.pdbx_description
1 polymer ?
#
loop_
_entity_poly.entity_id
_entity_poly.type
_entity_poly.pdbx_seq_one_letter_code
_entity_poly.pdbx_strand_id
1 'polypeptide(L)'
;MDVRDDNDIDYILQVISNGTRRRILKLLADEAPLTYTKIMQKLNIKDSGTLGFHLKKMARLLRRDEFGEYKLSSLGWRALDIMKRLEGIEISEYEEASEEERKSRVFSDQLRFEYTRSLAEKLRGEGVKAIITDIITLIIHPMDRKLFDETVESISDVLTCYVPEDLYDDVVMKSSDV
;
A
#
# COMPACT_ATOMS: atom_id res chain seq x y z
N MET A 1 11.34 -11.31 -12.52
CA MET A 1 10.79 -12.30 -11.58
C MET A 1 11.65 -12.27 -10.33
N ASP A 2 11.29 -11.44 -9.36
CA ASP A 2 12.10 -11.20 -8.15
C ASP A 2 11.85 -12.32 -7.14
N VAL A 3 12.90 -13.07 -6.79
CA VAL A 3 12.89 -14.27 -5.93
C VAL A 3 12.59 -13.91 -4.44
N ARG A 4 12.12 -12.69 -4.18
CA ARG A 4 11.85 -12.14 -2.85
C ARG A 4 10.42 -12.36 -2.35
N ASP A 5 9.46 -12.68 -3.22
CA ASP A 5 8.03 -12.59 -2.88
C ASP A 5 7.49 -13.81 -2.10
N ASP A 6 7.83 -15.05 -2.49
CA ASP A 6 7.28 -16.25 -1.83
C ASP A 6 7.67 -16.37 -0.34
N ASN A 7 8.93 -16.06 -0.01
CA ASN A 7 9.42 -16.10 1.38
C ASN A 7 8.80 -15.00 2.27
N ASP A 8 8.36 -13.91 1.68
CA ASP A 8 7.72 -12.82 2.41
C ASP A 8 6.27 -13.17 2.72
N ILE A 9 5.55 -13.79 1.78
CA ILE A 9 4.20 -14.30 1.98
C ILE A 9 4.18 -15.34 3.11
N ASP A 10 5.02 -16.37 3.04
CA ASP A 10 5.09 -17.42 4.06
C ASP A 10 5.37 -16.84 5.45
N TYR A 11 6.30 -15.89 5.53
CA TYR A 11 6.65 -15.23 6.77
C TYR A 11 5.49 -14.38 7.31
N ILE A 12 4.82 -13.61 6.46
CA ILE A 12 3.65 -12.81 6.84
C ILE A 12 2.56 -13.72 7.38
N LEU A 13 2.19 -14.78 6.65
CA LEU A 13 1.15 -15.74 7.05
C LEU A 13 1.50 -16.39 8.40
N GLN A 14 2.76 -16.80 8.58
CA GLN A 14 3.25 -17.34 9.85
C GLN A 14 3.09 -16.31 10.98
N VAL A 15 3.43 -15.04 10.75
CA VAL A 15 3.32 -14.00 11.78
C VAL A 15 1.85 -13.71 12.11
N ILE A 16 1.01 -13.43 11.12
CA ILE A 16 -0.37 -13.00 11.33
C ILE A 16 -1.29 -14.15 11.81
N SER A 17 -0.87 -15.42 11.72
CA SER A 17 -1.61 -16.55 12.29
C SER A 17 -1.84 -16.45 13.81
N ASN A 18 -1.04 -15.66 14.54
CA ASN A 18 -1.14 -15.52 15.99
C ASN A 18 -1.83 -14.21 16.41
N GLY A 19 -2.85 -14.32 17.27
CA GLY A 19 -3.64 -13.18 17.73
C GLY A 19 -2.85 -12.08 18.45
N THR A 20 -1.87 -12.42 19.29
CA THR A 20 -1.03 -11.42 19.97
C THR A 20 -0.23 -10.60 18.97
N ARG A 21 0.32 -11.23 17.94
CA ARG A 21 1.08 -10.55 16.88
C ARG A 21 0.19 -9.65 16.03
N ARG A 22 -1.05 -10.07 15.72
CA ARG A 22 -2.05 -9.19 15.08
C ARG A 22 -2.37 -7.96 15.92
N ARG A 23 -2.55 -8.11 17.24
CA ARG A 23 -2.75 -6.95 18.14
C ARG A 23 -1.55 -6.02 18.19
N ILE A 24 -0.32 -6.56 18.16
CA ILE A 24 0.91 -5.75 18.09
C ILE A 24 0.94 -4.95 16.78
N LEU A 25 0.61 -5.57 15.64
CA LEU A 25 0.55 -4.88 14.35
C LEU A 25 -0.46 -3.73 14.37
N LYS A 26 -1.70 -3.98 14.84
CA LYS A 26 -2.74 -2.94 14.95
C LYS A 26 -2.31 -1.82 15.87
N LEU A 27 -1.80 -2.15 17.06
CA LEU A 27 -1.33 -1.16 18.02
C LEU A 27 -0.21 -0.26 17.44
N LEU A 28 0.76 -0.84 16.73
CA LEU A 28 1.84 -0.08 16.13
C LEU A 28 1.41 0.69 14.88
N ALA A 29 0.33 0.29 14.21
CA ALA A 29 -0.26 1.09 13.15
C ALA A 29 -0.95 2.34 13.72
N ASP A 30 -1.65 2.18 14.84
CA ASP A 30 -2.51 3.22 15.40
C ASP A 30 -1.72 4.21 16.30
N GLU A 31 -0.69 3.74 17.00
CA GLU A 31 -0.09 4.49 18.12
C GLU A 31 1.44 4.55 18.11
N ALA A 32 2.12 4.06 17.06
CA ALA A 32 3.57 4.15 16.98
C ALA A 32 4.07 5.61 16.88
N PRO A 33 5.31 5.91 17.34
CA PRO A 33 6.27 4.99 17.98
C PRO A 33 5.92 4.58 19.41
N LEU A 34 6.19 3.31 19.76
CA LEU A 34 6.01 2.79 21.12
C LEU A 34 7.25 2.04 21.62
N THR A 35 7.65 2.31 22.87
CA THR A 35 8.65 1.49 23.56
C THR A 35 8.10 0.12 23.94
N TYR A 36 9.00 -0.83 24.20
CA TYR A 36 8.66 -2.16 24.70
C TYR A 36 7.66 -2.14 25.88
N THR A 37 7.92 -1.27 26.88
CA THR A 37 7.08 -1.14 28.07
C THR A 37 5.70 -0.60 27.74
N LYS A 38 5.58 0.37 26.83
CA LYS A 38 4.28 0.90 26.38
C LYS A 38 3.46 -0.19 25.67
N ILE A 39 4.10 -1.03 24.85
CA ILE A 39 3.43 -2.17 24.19
C ILE A 39 2.93 -3.18 25.23
N MET A 40 3.74 -3.53 26.24
CA MET A 40 3.29 -4.42 27.33
C MET A 40 2.06 -3.86 28.04
N GLN A 41 2.10 -2.58 28.43
CA GLN A 41 1.02 -1.92 29.15
C GLN A 41 -0.27 -1.90 28.32
N LYS A 42 -0.20 -1.42 27.08
CA LYS A 42 -1.37 -1.28 26.20
C LYS A 42 -2.01 -2.61 25.82
N LEU A 43 -1.20 -3.64 25.63
CA LEU A 43 -1.70 -4.99 25.30
C LEU A 43 -1.97 -5.85 26.54
N ASN A 44 -1.79 -5.30 27.75
CA ASN A 44 -1.90 -5.99 29.02
C ASN A 44 -1.11 -7.32 29.07
N ILE A 45 0.10 -7.31 28.50
CA ILE A 45 1.02 -8.45 28.51
C ILE A 45 1.85 -8.35 29.78
N LYS A 46 1.65 -9.28 30.71
CA LYS A 46 2.30 -9.26 32.03
C LYS A 46 3.71 -9.87 32.01
N ASP A 47 3.89 -10.92 31.22
CA ASP A 47 5.17 -11.60 31.11
C ASP A 47 6.05 -10.93 30.04
N SER A 48 7.19 -10.39 30.47
CA SER A 48 8.13 -9.76 29.56
C SER A 48 8.71 -10.79 28.58
N GLY A 49 9.01 -12.03 28.99
CA GLY A 49 9.54 -13.04 28.07
C GLY A 49 8.62 -13.30 26.85
N THR A 50 7.32 -13.29 27.09
CA THR A 50 6.27 -13.47 26.08
C THR A 50 6.30 -12.36 25.03
N LEU A 51 6.37 -11.08 25.42
CA LEU A 51 6.44 -9.99 24.43
C LEU A 51 7.75 -10.08 23.62
N GLY A 52 8.88 -10.31 24.28
CA GLY A 52 10.18 -10.46 23.63
C GLY A 52 10.19 -11.58 22.58
N PHE A 53 9.57 -12.71 22.89
CA PHE A 53 9.39 -13.81 21.94
C PHE A 53 8.58 -13.39 20.71
N HIS A 54 7.46 -12.69 20.90
CA HIS A 54 6.63 -12.21 19.79
C HIS A 54 7.37 -11.19 18.91
N LEU A 55 8.02 -10.18 19.51
CA LEU A 55 8.76 -9.16 18.76
C LEU A 55 9.93 -9.78 17.98
N LYS A 56 10.64 -10.77 18.56
CA LYS A 56 11.69 -11.50 17.85
C LYS A 56 11.14 -12.25 16.63
N LYS A 57 9.98 -12.89 16.76
CA LYS A 57 9.32 -13.56 15.63
C LYS A 57 8.81 -12.57 14.58
N MET A 58 8.51 -11.34 14.95
CA MET A 58 8.04 -10.26 14.08
C MET A 58 9.15 -9.35 13.56
N ALA A 59 10.43 -9.66 13.81
CA ALA A 59 11.54 -8.72 13.62
C ALA A 59 11.60 -8.08 12.22
N ARG A 60 11.22 -8.78 11.14
CA ARG A 60 11.24 -8.24 9.78
C ARG A 60 10.07 -7.27 9.51
N LEU A 61 8.97 -7.39 10.26
CA LEU A 61 7.81 -6.50 10.19
C LEU A 61 7.97 -5.22 11.00
N LEU A 62 9.04 -5.12 11.79
CA LEU A 62 9.24 -4.05 12.76
C LEU A 62 10.54 -3.30 12.46
N ARG A 63 10.52 -2.00 12.69
CA ARG A 63 11.73 -1.18 12.84
C ARG A 63 11.86 -0.80 14.31
N ARG A 64 13.09 -0.82 14.82
CA ARG A 64 13.43 -0.33 16.15
C ARG A 64 14.51 0.74 16.03
N ASP A 65 14.25 1.91 16.58
CA ASP A 65 15.22 3.00 16.57
C ASP A 65 16.23 2.91 17.73
N GLU A 66 17.14 3.88 17.78
CA GLU A 66 18.17 3.99 18.83
C GLU A 66 17.61 4.23 20.23
N PHE A 67 16.42 4.82 20.33
CA PHE A 67 15.69 5.02 21.60
C PHE A 67 14.93 3.77 22.05
N GLY A 68 14.93 2.74 21.20
CA GLY A 68 14.27 1.47 21.46
C GLY A 68 12.76 1.49 21.22
N GLU A 69 12.28 2.47 20.45
CA GLU A 69 10.88 2.56 20.04
C GLU A 69 10.63 1.72 18.79
N TYR A 70 9.47 1.07 18.75
CA TYR A 70 9.05 0.21 17.66
C TYR A 70 8.08 0.93 16.74
N LYS A 71 8.26 0.71 15.43
CA LYS A 71 7.37 1.10 14.34
C LYS A 71 7.18 -0.09 13.39
N LEU A 72 6.17 -0.05 12.52
CA LEU A 72 6.08 -1.01 11.42
C LEU A 72 7.17 -0.73 10.38
N SER A 73 7.71 -1.79 9.78
CA SER A 73 8.48 -1.70 8.54
C SER A 73 7.54 -1.67 7.34
N SER A 74 8.06 -1.42 6.14
CA SER A 74 7.29 -1.55 4.89
C SER A 74 6.71 -2.96 4.70
N LEU A 75 7.37 -4.01 5.19
CA LEU A 75 6.81 -5.37 5.22
C LEU A 75 5.71 -5.51 6.29
N GLY A 76 5.86 -4.82 7.44
CA GLY A 76 4.84 -4.77 8.48
C GLY A 76 3.54 -4.10 8.05
N TRP A 77 3.62 -3.01 7.28
CA TRP A 77 2.46 -2.36 6.68
C TRP A 77 1.76 -3.27 5.65
N ARG A 78 2.51 -3.93 4.77
CA ARG A 78 1.95 -4.94 3.85
C ARG A 78 1.27 -6.09 4.58
N ALA A 79 1.88 -6.58 5.67
CA ALA A 79 1.27 -7.63 6.51
C ALA A 79 -0.04 -7.17 7.17
N LEU A 80 -0.10 -5.92 7.61
CA LEU A 80 -1.30 -5.32 8.19
C LEU A 80 -2.42 -5.18 7.14
N ASP A 81 -2.09 -4.74 5.93
CA ASP A 81 -3.03 -4.62 4.81
C ASP A 81 -3.66 -5.98 4.49
N ILE A 82 -2.83 -7.01 4.21
CA ILE A 82 -3.30 -8.38 3.96
C ILE A 82 -4.21 -8.88 5.09
N MET A 83 -3.79 -8.67 6.34
CA MET A 83 -4.59 -9.05 7.50
C MET A 83 -5.95 -8.35 7.55
N LYS A 84 -6.02 -7.04 7.28
CA LYS A 84 -7.29 -6.28 7.23
C LYS A 84 -8.20 -6.78 6.10
N ARG A 85 -7.65 -7.10 4.92
CA ARG A 85 -8.42 -7.69 3.80
C ARG A 85 -9.02 -9.03 4.19
N LEU A 86 -8.23 -9.90 4.83
CA LEU A 86 -8.67 -11.20 5.31
C LEU A 86 -9.73 -11.11 6.43
N GLU A 87 -9.71 -10.05 7.23
CA GLU A 87 -10.72 -9.77 8.26
C GLU A 87 -12.02 -9.17 7.67
N GLY A 88 -12.09 -8.93 6.35
CA GLY A 88 -13.26 -8.34 5.69
C GLY A 88 -13.45 -6.85 6.00
N ILE A 89 -12.38 -6.17 6.43
CA ILE A 89 -12.37 -4.74 6.71
C ILE A 89 -12.05 -4.02 5.40
N GLU A 90 -12.98 -3.19 4.88
CA GLU A 90 -12.67 -2.27 3.79
C GLU A 90 -11.53 -1.36 4.23
N ILE A 91 -10.41 -1.43 3.51
CA ILE A 91 -9.21 -0.69 3.85
C ILE A 91 -9.34 0.69 3.21
N SER A 92 -9.69 1.71 4.00
CA SER A 92 -9.29 3.08 3.65
C SER A 92 -7.77 3.13 3.79
N GLU A 93 -7.07 3.47 2.72
CA GLU A 93 -5.62 3.63 2.64
C GLU A 93 -5.07 4.27 3.95
N TYR A 94 -4.28 3.51 4.74
CA TYR A 94 -3.63 4.04 5.94
C TYR A 94 -2.32 4.70 5.52
N GLU A 95 -2.26 6.00 5.77
CA GLU A 95 -1.24 6.98 5.42
C GLU A 95 0.13 6.63 6.05
N GLU A 96 1.13 6.35 5.22
CA GLU A 96 2.54 6.57 5.61
C GLU A 96 2.78 8.08 5.58
N ALA A 97 3.12 8.64 6.74
CA ALA A 97 3.50 10.03 6.88
C ALA A 97 4.82 10.32 6.14
N SER A 98 4.68 10.93 4.96
CA SER A 98 5.45 12.11 4.58
C SER A 98 4.49 13.09 3.88
N GLU A 99 4.16 14.19 4.56
CA GLU A 99 3.45 15.32 3.97
C GLU A 99 4.29 15.91 2.83
N GLU A 100 4.05 15.45 1.59
CA GLU A 100 3.95 16.25 0.35
C GLU A 100 3.78 15.41 -0.93
N GLU A 101 3.88 14.07 -0.89
CA GLU A 101 3.86 13.27 -2.11
C GLU A 101 2.61 12.37 -2.25
N ARG A 102 1.64 12.88 -3.04
CA ARG A 102 0.68 12.17 -3.90
C ARG A 102 -0.17 11.09 -3.22
N LYS A 103 -1.42 11.43 -2.89
CA LYS A 103 -2.47 10.42 -2.73
C LYS A 103 -2.58 9.68 -4.06
N SER A 104 -2.19 8.43 -4.12
CA SER A 104 -2.21 7.66 -5.37
C SER A 104 -3.07 6.43 -5.20
N ARG A 105 -4.08 6.34 -6.05
CA ARG A 105 -5.09 5.29 -6.04
C ARG A 105 -4.80 4.29 -7.15
N VAL A 106 -4.68 3.03 -6.77
CA VAL A 106 -4.37 1.94 -7.70
C VAL A 106 -5.64 1.41 -8.36
N PHE A 107 -5.58 1.23 -9.68
CA PHE A 107 -6.59 0.57 -10.50
C PHE A 107 -5.96 -0.66 -11.14
N SER A 108 -6.33 -1.86 -10.67
CA SER A 108 -5.78 -3.15 -11.14
C SER A 108 -6.83 -4.27 -11.19
N ASP A 109 -6.43 -5.43 -11.73
CA ASP A 109 -7.19 -6.70 -11.80
C ASP A 109 -8.47 -6.63 -12.66
N GLN A 110 -8.45 -5.79 -13.71
CA GLN A 110 -9.60 -5.62 -14.60
C GLN A 110 -9.31 -6.07 -16.03
N LEU A 111 -10.22 -6.87 -16.61
CA LEU A 111 -10.18 -7.23 -18.04
C LEU A 111 -10.23 -5.99 -18.94
N ARG A 112 -10.95 -4.95 -18.52
CA ARG A 112 -11.08 -3.68 -19.26
C ARG A 112 -11.33 -2.53 -18.29
N PHE A 113 -10.56 -1.46 -18.43
CA PHE A 113 -10.71 -0.24 -17.64
C PHE A 113 -10.83 0.98 -18.55
N GLU A 114 -11.81 1.83 -18.27
CA GLU A 114 -12.05 3.06 -19.03
C GLU A 114 -11.73 4.28 -18.19
N TYR A 115 -10.67 5.00 -18.58
CA TYR A 115 -10.26 6.23 -17.95
C TYR A 115 -10.99 7.42 -18.58
N THR A 116 -12.12 7.77 -17.97
CA THR A 116 -13.02 8.83 -18.46
C THR A 116 -12.66 10.20 -17.89
N ARG A 117 -13.05 11.27 -18.59
CA ARG A 117 -12.91 12.65 -18.09
C ARG A 117 -13.58 12.86 -16.73
N SER A 118 -14.76 12.30 -16.50
CA SER A 118 -15.46 12.39 -15.22
C SER A 118 -14.67 11.73 -14.08
N LEU A 119 -13.98 10.62 -14.36
CA LEU A 119 -13.13 9.95 -13.39
C LEU A 119 -11.89 10.81 -13.08
N ALA A 120 -11.25 11.39 -14.10
CA ALA A 120 -10.13 12.30 -13.92
C ALA A 120 -10.53 13.55 -13.11
N GLU A 121 -11.67 14.18 -13.40
CA GLU A 121 -12.16 15.35 -12.65
C GLU A 121 -12.44 15.02 -11.18
N LYS A 122 -12.96 13.82 -10.91
CA LYS A 122 -13.16 13.32 -9.54
C LYS A 122 -11.83 13.13 -8.81
N LEU A 123 -10.87 12.45 -9.44
CA LEU A 123 -9.53 12.24 -8.88
C LEU A 123 -8.82 13.57 -8.58
N ARG A 124 -8.91 14.53 -9.51
CA ARG A 124 -8.39 15.89 -9.31
C ARG A 124 -9.04 16.60 -8.12
N GLY A 125 -10.37 16.48 -7.99
CA GLY A 125 -11.12 17.07 -6.88
C GLY A 125 -10.76 16.44 -5.52
N GLU A 126 -10.39 15.16 -5.51
CA GLU A 126 -9.93 14.43 -4.32
C GLU A 126 -8.44 14.66 -4.01
N GLY A 127 -7.70 15.29 -4.93
CA GLY A 127 -6.25 15.47 -4.84
C GLY A 127 -5.48 14.16 -5.00
N VAL A 128 -6.05 13.22 -5.77
CA VAL A 128 -5.56 11.84 -5.93
C VAL A 128 -5.07 11.62 -7.37
N LYS A 129 -3.95 10.91 -7.54
CA LYS A 129 -3.46 10.42 -8.83
C LYS A 129 -3.79 8.95 -9.04
N ALA A 130 -3.95 8.52 -10.29
CA ALA A 130 -4.19 7.13 -10.63
C ALA A 130 -2.88 6.40 -10.92
N ILE A 131 -2.71 5.23 -10.32
CA ILE A 131 -1.74 4.21 -10.72
C ILE A 131 -2.54 3.13 -11.44
N ILE A 132 -2.26 2.90 -12.72
CA ILE A 132 -3.01 1.96 -13.55
C ILE A 132 -2.09 0.77 -13.84
N THR A 133 -2.43 -0.42 -13.34
CA THR A 133 -1.55 -1.58 -13.48
C THR A 133 -2.30 -2.90 -13.61
N ASP A 134 -1.71 -3.89 -14.27
CA ASP A 134 -2.29 -5.24 -14.44
C ASP A 134 -3.69 -5.20 -15.07
N ILE A 135 -3.75 -4.64 -16.29
CA ILE A 135 -4.99 -4.45 -17.05
C ILE A 135 -4.82 -4.97 -18.47
N ILE A 136 -5.75 -5.82 -18.92
CA ILE A 136 -5.69 -6.37 -20.29
C ILE A 136 -6.01 -5.28 -21.33
N THR A 137 -7.05 -4.46 -21.10
CA THR A 137 -7.42 -3.39 -22.02
C THR A 137 -7.69 -2.07 -21.29
N LEU A 138 -6.82 -1.09 -21.49
CA LEU A 138 -6.99 0.29 -21.03
C LEU A 138 -7.56 1.15 -22.16
N ILE A 139 -8.61 1.91 -21.88
CA ILE A 139 -9.18 2.90 -22.81
C ILE A 139 -9.13 4.27 -22.15
N ILE A 140 -8.31 5.17 -22.67
CA ILE A 140 -8.25 6.55 -22.25
C ILE A 140 -9.19 7.36 -23.14
N HIS A 141 -10.14 8.07 -22.54
CA HIS A 141 -11.05 8.95 -23.28
C HIS A 141 -10.43 10.35 -23.47
N PRO A 142 -10.82 11.09 -24.52
CA PRO A 142 -10.31 12.45 -24.76
C PRO A 142 -10.52 13.38 -23.56
N MET A 143 -9.45 14.06 -23.14
CA MET A 143 -9.47 15.05 -22.06
C MET A 143 -8.29 16.01 -22.18
N ASP A 144 -8.34 17.10 -21.41
CA ASP A 144 -7.26 18.09 -21.40
C ASP A 144 -5.94 17.49 -20.88
N ARG A 145 -4.81 17.80 -21.54
CA ARG A 145 -3.47 17.28 -21.18
C ARG A 145 -3.11 17.57 -19.73
N LYS A 146 -3.42 18.77 -19.24
CA LYS A 146 -3.12 19.15 -17.86
C LYS A 146 -3.95 18.32 -16.88
N LEU A 147 -5.23 18.11 -17.21
CA LEU A 147 -6.09 17.24 -16.41
C LEU A 147 -5.49 15.82 -16.33
N PHE A 148 -5.08 15.24 -17.45
CA PHE A 148 -4.47 13.91 -17.48
C PHE A 148 -3.17 13.82 -16.66
N ASP A 149 -2.22 14.74 -16.85
CA ASP A 149 -0.93 14.71 -16.15
C ASP A 149 -1.06 14.90 -14.62
N GLU A 150 -2.02 15.74 -14.22
CA GLU A 150 -2.34 15.95 -12.81
C GLU A 150 -2.97 14.70 -12.16
N THR A 151 -3.69 13.88 -12.92
CA THR A 151 -4.51 12.78 -12.38
C THR A 151 -4.00 11.39 -12.68
N VAL A 152 -2.96 11.24 -13.52
CA VAL A 152 -2.29 9.96 -13.80
C VAL A 152 -0.83 10.03 -13.34
N GLU A 153 -0.47 9.11 -12.45
CA GLU A 153 0.89 8.95 -11.95
C GLU A 153 1.69 7.97 -12.80
N SER A 154 1.17 6.77 -13.01
CA SER A 154 1.86 5.73 -13.79
C SER A 154 0.88 4.76 -14.45
N ILE A 155 1.35 4.18 -15.55
CA ILE A 155 0.70 3.09 -16.29
C ILE A 155 1.74 1.98 -16.45
N SER A 156 1.43 0.75 -16.05
CA SER A 156 2.36 -0.38 -16.12
C SER A 156 1.63 -1.69 -16.36
N ASP A 157 2.27 -2.68 -17.00
CA ASP A 157 1.69 -4.01 -17.18
C ASP A 157 0.27 -3.96 -17.81
N VAL A 158 0.15 -3.18 -18.89
CA VAL A 158 -1.09 -3.04 -19.68
C VAL A 158 -0.89 -3.70 -21.05
N LEU A 159 -1.67 -4.73 -21.36
CA LEU A 159 -1.51 -5.47 -22.62
C LEU A 159 -1.93 -4.65 -23.85
N THR A 160 -2.98 -3.86 -23.75
CA THR A 160 -3.47 -3.02 -24.85
C THR A 160 -4.00 -1.70 -24.31
N CYS A 161 -3.49 -0.59 -24.83
CA CYS A 161 -3.90 0.76 -24.45
C CYS A 161 -4.44 1.52 -25.66
N TYR A 162 -5.71 1.95 -25.60
CA TYR A 162 -6.32 2.83 -26.58
C TYR A 162 -6.24 4.27 -26.08
N VAL A 163 -5.55 5.13 -26.82
CA VAL A 163 -5.25 6.50 -26.43
C VAL A 163 -5.68 7.48 -27.54
N PRO A 164 -6.29 8.62 -27.20
CA PRO A 164 -6.52 9.73 -28.14
C PRO A 164 -5.19 10.30 -28.65
N GLU A 165 -5.13 10.73 -29.92
CA GLU A 165 -3.87 11.20 -30.55
C GLU A 165 -3.19 12.33 -29.76
N ASP A 166 -3.97 13.21 -29.13
CA ASP A 166 -3.51 14.36 -28.36
C ASP A 166 -2.89 14.01 -26.99
N LEU A 167 -3.15 12.80 -26.47
CA LEU A 167 -2.63 12.32 -25.19
C LEU A 167 -1.54 11.25 -25.34
N TYR A 168 -1.19 10.86 -26.56
CA TYR A 168 -0.26 9.77 -26.83
C TYR A 168 1.08 9.97 -26.12
N ASP A 169 1.71 11.14 -26.27
CA ASP A 169 3.02 11.42 -25.67
C ASP A 169 2.99 11.36 -24.14
N ASP A 170 1.91 11.87 -23.53
CA ASP A 170 1.74 11.91 -22.09
C ASP A 170 1.57 10.50 -21.52
N VAL A 171 0.82 9.65 -22.22
CA VAL A 171 0.65 8.24 -21.86
C VAL A 171 1.94 7.47 -22.00
N VAL A 172 2.73 7.72 -23.05
CA VAL A 172 4.04 7.08 -23.24
C VAL A 172 5.00 7.49 -22.12
N MET A 173 5.02 8.77 -21.72
CA MET A 173 5.88 9.24 -20.61
C MET A 173 5.50 8.64 -19.25
N LYS A 174 4.23 8.29 -19.05
CA LYS A 174 3.72 7.68 -17.80
C LYS A 174 3.76 6.16 -17.83
N SER A 175 3.96 5.56 -19.01
CA SER A 175 4.11 4.12 -19.20
C SER A 175 5.53 3.70 -18.79
N SER A 176 5.65 2.78 -17.84
CA SER A 176 6.95 2.32 -17.34
C SER A 176 7.52 1.09 -18.07
N ASP A 177 6.87 0.65 -19.16
CA ASP A 177 7.32 -0.48 -19.98
C ASP A 177 7.75 -0.01 -21.38
N VAL A 178 9.07 0.12 -21.56
CA VAL A 178 9.77 0.00 -22.86
C VAL A 178 10.91 -0.99 -22.70
#